data_AF-A0A0A9YE72-F1
#
_entry.id   AF-A0A0A9YE72-F1
#
_cell.length_a   1.000
_cell.length_b   1.000
_cell.length_c   1.000
_cell.angle_alpha   90.00
_cell.angle_beta   90.00
_cell.angle_gamma   90.00
#
_symmetry.space_group_name_H-M   'P 1'
#
loop_
_entity.id
_entity.type
_entity.pdbx_description
1 polymer ?
#
loop_
_entity_poly.entity_id
_entity_poly.type
_entity_poly.pdbx_seq_one_letter_code
_entity_poly.pdbx_strand_id
1 'polypeptide(L)'
;MSVFADAFSDDADNNRNMNVAGHERKQKSLNRVKNGENDIDANEEQRECVNESVYAVGLHAIHDRLSKVNLIDDVMHMDCVTISTIPVKASITEQLGRVEEALHEALRQHTQTAIKQFDEYLYNASSVIERQPTTMDEIGKANKAFVSYREQLPAFERQLQ
;
A
#
# COMPACT_ATOMS: atom_id res chain seq x y z
N MET A 1 -3.62 60.59 -47.62
CA MET A 1 -4.82 60.54 -46.75
C MET A 1 -4.68 59.28 -45.92
N SER A 2 -4.11 59.37 -44.73
CA SER A 2 -4.76 59.74 -43.45
C SER A 2 -4.94 58.45 -42.61
N VAL A 3 -3.98 58.08 -41.76
CA VAL A 3 -3.78 58.42 -40.33
C VAL A 3 -4.19 57.21 -39.46
N PHE A 4 -3.42 57.01 -38.39
CA PHE A 4 -3.64 56.26 -37.14
C PHE A 4 -3.11 54.81 -37.08
N ALA A 5 -2.39 54.35 -36.06
CA ALA A 5 -1.63 54.95 -34.94
C ALA A 5 -1.10 53.77 -34.09
N ASP A 6 0.03 53.99 -33.40
CA ASP A 6 0.45 53.37 -32.12
C ASP A 6 0.73 51.84 -32.08
N ALA A 7 1.73 51.29 -31.37
CA ALA A 7 2.52 51.81 -30.27
C ALA A 7 3.89 51.09 -30.18
N PHE A 8 4.93 51.89 -29.89
CA PHE A 8 5.96 51.74 -28.86
C PHE A 8 6.55 50.36 -28.49
N SER A 9 7.87 50.28 -28.72
CA SER A 9 8.90 49.73 -27.83
C SER A 9 8.59 49.91 -26.34
N ASP A 10 8.85 48.87 -25.54
CA ASP A 10 9.82 49.01 -24.44
C ASP A 10 10.29 47.63 -23.93
N ASP A 11 11.56 47.36 -24.21
CA ASP A 11 12.39 46.36 -23.54
C ASP A 11 12.75 46.89 -22.15
N ALA A 12 12.08 46.43 -21.11
CA ALA A 12 12.57 46.53 -19.74
C ALA A 12 11.88 45.48 -18.87
N ASP A 13 12.60 44.40 -18.56
CA ASP A 13 12.67 43.79 -17.22
C ASP A 13 13.41 42.44 -17.30
N ASN A 14 14.69 42.52 -17.67
CA ASN A 14 15.64 41.47 -17.34
C ASN A 14 16.15 41.74 -15.91
N ASN A 15 16.23 40.66 -15.13
CA ASN A 15 17.02 40.53 -13.91
C ASN A 15 16.35 40.89 -12.58
N ARG A 16 15.41 40.04 -12.13
CA ARG A 16 15.12 39.93 -10.69
C ARG A 16 14.44 38.62 -10.26
N ASN A 17 14.93 37.43 -10.65
CA ASN A 17 14.39 36.20 -10.04
C ASN A 17 15.28 34.92 -10.11
N MET A 18 16.50 34.95 -9.55
CA MET A 18 17.29 33.70 -9.40
C MET A 18 17.85 33.42 -8.00
N ASN A 19 17.58 34.25 -6.99
CA ASN A 19 18.18 34.06 -5.65
C ASN A 19 17.24 33.53 -4.54
N VAL A 20 15.97 33.22 -4.84
CA VAL A 20 15.03 32.71 -3.82
C VAL A 20 14.89 31.18 -3.83
N ALA A 21 15.17 30.51 -4.95
CA ALA A 21 15.00 29.06 -5.09
C ALA A 21 16.11 28.19 -4.43
N GLY A 22 17.22 28.81 -4.02
CA GLY A 22 18.39 28.11 -3.47
C GLY A 22 18.31 27.83 -1.97
N HIS A 23 17.54 28.61 -1.21
CA HIS A 23 17.46 28.48 0.25
C HIS A 23 16.38 27.51 0.72
N GLU A 24 15.28 27.35 -0.04
CA GLU A 24 14.20 26.42 0.31
C GLU A 24 14.55 24.94 0.03
N ARG A 25 15.48 24.67 -0.91
CA ARG A 25 15.91 23.29 -1.22
C ARG A 25 16.81 22.68 -0.14
N LYS A 26 17.52 23.51 0.64
CA LYS A 26 18.34 23.03 1.77
C LYS A 26 17.54 22.80 3.05
N GLN A 27 16.39 23.43 3.22
CA GLN A 27 15.50 23.13 4.35
C GLN A 27 14.64 21.88 4.08
N LYS A 28 14.21 21.66 2.83
CA LYS A 28 13.37 20.49 2.49
C LYS A 28 14.12 19.15 2.49
N SER A 29 15.44 19.17 2.33
CA SER A 29 16.29 17.96 2.36
C SER A 29 16.75 17.57 3.77
N LEU A 30 16.68 18.47 4.75
CA LEU A 30 17.07 18.16 6.13
C LEU A 30 15.95 17.52 6.97
N ASN A 31 14.68 17.68 6.55
CA ASN A 31 13.54 17.04 7.22
C ASN A 31 13.24 15.62 6.74
N ARG A 32 13.93 15.13 5.69
CA ARG A 32 13.71 13.77 5.17
C ARG A 32 14.49 12.68 5.91
N VAL A 33 15.30 13.04 6.91
CA VAL A 33 16.30 12.13 7.51
C VAL A 33 15.88 11.57 8.87
N LYS A 34 14.78 11.98 9.51
CA LYS A 34 14.49 11.52 10.89
C LYS A 34 13.03 11.21 11.21
N ASN A 35 12.36 10.48 10.34
CA ASN A 35 11.42 9.44 10.75
C ASN A 35 11.43 8.42 9.62
N GLY A 36 11.89 7.20 9.92
CA GLY A 36 11.93 6.10 8.98
C GLY A 36 10.52 5.60 8.65
N GLU A 37 9.69 6.44 8.05
CA GLU A 37 8.51 6.03 7.31
C GLU A 37 9.03 5.31 6.06
N ASN A 38 9.31 4.02 6.21
CA ASN A 38 9.26 3.12 5.07
C ASN A 38 7.78 3.09 4.66
N ASP A 39 7.47 3.55 3.46
CA ASP A 39 6.13 3.47 2.88
C ASP A 39 5.65 2.01 2.96
N ILE A 40 4.76 1.73 3.92
CA ILE A 40 4.23 0.38 4.17
C ILE A 40 3.51 -0.13 2.90
N ASP A 41 2.98 0.80 2.11
CA ASP A 41 2.30 0.57 0.85
C ASP A 41 3.22 0.07 -0.27
N ALA A 42 4.54 0.30 -0.19
CA ALA A 42 5.47 -0.03 -1.28
C ALA A 42 5.93 -1.50 -1.31
N ASN A 43 5.61 -2.30 -0.30
CA ASN A 43 5.96 -3.73 -0.26
C ASN A 43 4.87 -4.65 -0.87
N GLU A 44 3.93 -4.08 -1.64
CA GLU A 44 2.76 -4.77 -2.18
C GLU A 44 3.06 -5.81 -3.28
N GLU A 45 4.27 -5.80 -3.86
CA GLU A 45 4.61 -6.61 -5.04
C GLU A 45 5.11 -8.03 -4.73
N GLN A 46 5.21 -8.42 -3.46
CA GLN A 46 5.67 -9.76 -3.03
C GLN A 46 4.64 -10.46 -2.14
N ARG A 47 3.38 -10.55 -2.59
CA ARG A 47 2.34 -11.35 -1.91
C ARG A 47 2.38 -12.81 -2.36
N GLU A 48 3.44 -13.49 -1.96
CA GLU A 48 3.45 -14.96 -1.88
C GLU A 48 2.46 -15.37 -0.77
N CYS A 49 1.68 -16.43 -1.00
CA CYS A 49 0.56 -16.89 -0.18
C CYS A 49 0.70 -16.55 1.32
N VAL A 50 0.02 -15.49 1.76
CA VAL A 50 0.17 -15.00 3.12
C VAL A 50 -0.64 -15.90 4.04
N ASN A 51 0.03 -16.87 4.64
CA ASN A 51 -0.57 -17.77 5.61
C ASN A 51 -1.17 -16.98 6.79
N GLU A 52 -2.32 -17.44 7.31
CA GLU A 52 -2.96 -16.88 8.52
C GLU A 52 -1.97 -16.77 9.69
N SER A 53 -1.06 -17.74 9.81
CA SER A 53 -0.01 -17.76 10.83
C SER A 53 0.95 -16.57 10.76
N VAL A 54 1.25 -16.04 9.57
CA VAL A 54 2.16 -14.90 9.40
C VAL A 54 1.49 -13.61 9.86
N TYR A 55 0.20 -13.43 9.56
CA TYR A 55 -0.59 -12.29 10.05
C TYR A 55 -0.72 -12.33 11.58
N ALA A 56 -1.02 -13.49 12.15
CA ALA A 56 -1.15 -13.66 13.59
C ALA A 56 0.15 -13.32 14.33
N VAL A 57 1.29 -13.79 13.81
CA VAL A 57 2.62 -13.44 14.35
C VAL A 57 2.90 -11.94 14.24
N GLY A 58 2.54 -11.32 13.11
CA GLY A 58 2.67 -9.88 12.91
C GLY A 58 1.88 -9.06 13.93
N LEU A 59 0.60 -9.40 14.11
CA LEU A 59 -0.28 -8.71 15.07
C LEU A 59 0.19 -8.89 16.51
N HIS A 60 0.62 -10.11 16.88
CA HIS A 60 1.17 -10.36 18.20
C HIS A 60 2.46 -9.56 18.44
N ALA A 61 3.34 -9.46 17.45
CA ALA A 61 4.56 -8.66 17.54
C ALA A 61 4.28 -7.16 17.71
N ILE A 62 3.21 -6.63 17.11
CA ILE A 62 2.77 -5.24 17.31
C ILE A 62 2.28 -5.05 18.74
N HIS A 63 1.42 -5.94 19.24
CA HIS A 63 0.90 -5.88 20.61
C HIS A 63 2.01 -5.98 21.68
N ASP A 64 2.99 -6.86 21.45
CA ASP A 64 4.18 -6.98 22.31
C ASP A 64 5.01 -5.69 22.34
N ARG A 65 5.16 -5.03 21.18
CA ARG A 65 5.86 -3.74 21.08
C ARG A 65 5.09 -2.63 21.78
N LEU A 66 3.76 -2.59 21.62
CA LEU A 66 2.90 -1.62 22.30
C LEU A 66 3.01 -1.78 23.83
N SER A 67 3.00 -3.02 24.32
CA SER A 67 3.19 -3.32 25.74
C SER A 67 4.54 -2.79 26.25
N LYS A 68 5.63 -3.02 25.50
CA LYS A 68 6.97 -2.52 25.83
C LYS A 68 7.06 -0.99 25.84
N VAL A 69 6.35 -0.31 24.93
CA VAL A 69 6.30 1.16 24.87
C VAL A 69 5.57 1.74 26.08
N ASN A 70 4.54 1.05 26.58
CA ASN A 70 3.81 1.46 27.77
C ASN A 70 4.65 1.36 29.07
N LEU A 71 5.68 0.50 29.09
CA LEU A 71 6.64 0.42 30.21
C LEU A 71 7.62 1.59 30.27
N ILE A 72 7.71 2.43 29.23
CA ILE A 72 8.60 3.60 29.23
C ILE A 72 8.00 4.68 30.14
N ASP A 73 8.80 5.12 31.11
CA ASP A 73 8.49 6.24 32.01
C ASP A 73 8.32 7.52 31.20
N ASP A 74 7.35 8.35 31.58
CA ASP A 74 6.99 9.60 30.88
C ASP A 74 8.00 10.74 31.09
N VAL A 75 8.83 10.62 32.14
CA VAL A 75 9.84 11.60 32.51
C VAL A 75 11.10 10.86 32.96
N MET A 76 12.22 11.18 32.31
CA MET A 76 13.54 10.65 32.66
C MET A 76 14.38 11.75 33.28
N HIS A 77 14.93 11.50 34.46
CA HIS A 77 15.85 12.41 35.15
C HIS A 77 17.30 11.96 34.94
N MET A 78 18.16 12.87 34.47
CA MET A 78 19.60 12.67 34.37
C MET A 78 20.32 13.86 35.02
N ASP A 79 20.97 13.62 36.16
CA ASP A 79 21.78 14.57 36.96
C ASP A 79 21.20 15.98 37.15
N CYS A 80 21.29 16.86 36.15
CA CYS A 80 20.78 18.24 36.19
C CYS A 80 19.71 18.55 35.12
N VAL A 81 19.25 17.55 34.37
CA VAL A 81 18.28 17.69 33.27
C VAL A 81 17.13 16.71 33.46
N THR A 82 15.92 17.22 33.24
CA THR A 82 14.70 16.42 33.17
C THR A 82 14.23 16.39 31.72
N ILE A 83 14.14 15.20 31.14
CA ILE A 83 13.70 15.00 29.76
C ILE A 83 12.32 14.36 29.79
N SER A 84 11.36 14.98 29.10
CA SER A 84 10.06 14.36 28.86
C SER A 84 10.16 13.40 27.67
N THR A 85 9.73 12.16 27.89
CA THR A 85 9.67 11.09 26.87
C THR A 85 8.25 10.91 26.32
N ILE A 86 7.26 11.60 26.87
CA ILE A 86 5.87 11.65 26.38
C ILE A 86 5.77 11.84 24.86
N PRO A 87 6.46 12.80 24.22
CA PRO A 87 6.35 12.97 22.77
C PRO A 87 6.94 11.79 21.98
N VAL A 88 7.97 11.13 22.52
CA VAL A 88 8.58 9.94 21.90
C VAL A 88 7.62 8.74 22.02
N LYS A 89 7.05 8.53 23.20
CA LYS A 89 6.05 7.48 23.46
C LYS A 89 4.84 7.64 22.55
N ALA A 90 4.30 8.87 22.44
CA ALA A 90 3.19 9.18 21.54
C ALA A 90 3.53 8.89 20.08
N SER A 91 4.71 9.29 19.62
CA SER A 91 5.15 9.05 18.23
C SER A 91 5.30 7.56 17.90
N ILE A 92 5.83 6.76 18.82
CA ILE A 92 5.99 5.31 18.61
C ILE A 92 4.62 4.62 18.60
N THR A 93 3.73 4.98 19.54
CA THR A 93 2.37 4.42 19.59
C THR A 93 1.59 4.75 18.32
N GLU A 94 1.72 5.98 17.80
CA GLU A 94 1.09 6.36 16.53
C GLU A 94 1.61 5.51 15.36
N GLN A 95 2.92 5.32 15.25
CA GLN A 95 3.51 4.49 14.19
C GLN A 95 3.07 3.03 14.29
N LEU A 96 2.99 2.46 15.50
CA LEU A 96 2.47 1.10 15.70
C LEU A 96 1.00 0.98 15.30
N GLY A 97 0.17 1.97 15.64
CA GLY A 97 -1.24 2.01 15.23
C GLY A 97 -1.40 2.06 13.71
N ARG A 98 -0.59 2.86 13.00
CA ARG A 98 -0.60 2.91 11.54
C ARG A 98 -0.24 1.56 10.90
N VAL A 99 0.73 0.84 11.47
CA VAL A 99 1.10 -0.50 10.99
C VAL A 99 -0.02 -1.50 11.23
N GLU A 100 -0.70 -1.43 12.38
CA GLU A 100 -1.85 -2.28 12.68
C GLU A 100 -3.02 -2.04 11.72
N GLU A 101 -3.36 -0.78 11.45
CA GLU A 101 -4.40 -0.40 10.49
C GLU A 101 -4.05 -0.86 9.07
N ALA A 102 -2.80 -0.65 8.62
CA ALA A 102 -2.33 -1.12 7.32
C ALA A 102 -2.39 -2.65 7.21
N LEU A 103 -2.05 -3.38 8.27
CA LEU A 103 -2.13 -4.84 8.31
C LEU A 103 -3.58 -5.33 8.19
N HIS A 104 -4.52 -4.70 8.89
CA HIS A 104 -5.95 -5.02 8.79
C HIS A 104 -6.50 -4.74 7.39
N GLU A 105 -6.14 -3.61 6.79
CA GLU A 105 -6.58 -3.28 5.44
C GLU A 105 -5.97 -4.24 4.40
N ALA A 106 -4.69 -4.58 4.53
CA ALA A 106 -4.03 -5.58 3.68
C ALA A 106 -4.73 -6.95 3.76
N LEU A 107 -5.09 -7.41 4.96
CA LEU A 107 -5.80 -8.67 5.16
C LEU A 107 -7.20 -8.64 4.52
N ARG A 108 -7.91 -7.52 4.69
CA ARG A 108 -9.25 -7.32 4.12
C ARG A 108 -9.20 -7.33 2.59
N GLN A 109 -8.25 -6.61 1.99
CA GLN A 109 -8.06 -6.59 0.53
C GLN A 109 -7.64 -7.96 -0.01
N HIS A 110 -6.76 -8.67 0.70
CA HIS A 110 -6.36 -10.02 0.33
C HIS A 110 -7.57 -10.97 0.31
N THR A 111 -8.37 -10.97 1.38
CA THR A 111 -9.58 -11.80 1.48
C THR A 111 -10.58 -11.48 0.37
N GLN A 112 -10.84 -10.19 0.12
CA GLN A 112 -11.73 -9.77 -0.96
C GLN A 112 -11.23 -10.17 -2.34
N THR A 113 -9.93 -10.08 -2.57
CA THR A 113 -9.31 -10.48 -3.84
C THR A 113 -9.41 -11.99 -4.04
N ALA A 114 -9.13 -12.78 -3.00
CA ALA A 114 -9.29 -14.23 -3.02
C ALA A 114 -10.74 -14.62 -3.36
N ILE A 115 -11.73 -14.06 -2.66
CA ILE A 115 -13.15 -14.33 -2.93
C ILE A 115 -13.51 -14.00 -4.38
N LYS A 116 -13.09 -12.84 -4.90
CA LYS A 116 -13.35 -12.46 -6.30
C LYS A 116 -12.73 -13.44 -7.30
N GLN A 117 -11.51 -13.91 -7.05
CA GLN A 117 -10.84 -14.90 -7.89
C GLN A 117 -11.62 -16.23 -7.88
N PHE A 118 -12.12 -16.64 -6.72
CA PHE A 118 -12.97 -17.83 -6.60
C PHE A 118 -14.30 -17.68 -7.34
N ASP A 119 -14.99 -16.55 -7.17
CA ASP A 119 -16.26 -16.28 -7.85
C ASP A 119 -16.08 -16.28 -9.38
N GLU A 120 -15.01 -15.66 -9.88
CA GLU A 120 -14.68 -15.67 -11.32
C GLU A 120 -14.38 -17.08 -11.82
N TYR A 121 -13.58 -17.86 -11.08
CA TYR A 121 -13.31 -19.26 -11.41
C TYR A 121 -14.59 -20.10 -11.46
N LEU A 122 -15.44 -20.00 -10.43
CA LEU A 122 -16.71 -20.73 -10.35
C LEU A 122 -17.67 -20.32 -11.46
N TYR A 123 -17.79 -19.02 -11.73
CA TYR A 123 -18.62 -18.51 -12.82
C TYR A 123 -18.16 -19.05 -14.18
N ASN A 124 -16.85 -19.03 -14.44
CA ASN A 124 -16.28 -19.52 -15.69
C ASN A 124 -16.44 -21.04 -15.83
N ALA A 125 -16.24 -21.80 -14.75
CA ALA A 125 -16.45 -23.24 -14.72
C ALA A 125 -17.94 -23.60 -14.94
N SER A 126 -18.86 -22.91 -14.24
CA SER A 126 -20.31 -23.12 -14.38
C SER A 126 -20.76 -22.82 -15.81
N SER A 127 -20.29 -21.72 -16.40
CA SER A 127 -20.61 -21.35 -17.79
C SER A 127 -20.19 -22.43 -18.81
N VAL A 128 -19.07 -23.12 -18.57
CA VAL A 128 -18.61 -24.21 -19.44
C VAL A 128 -19.41 -25.50 -19.22
N ILE A 129 -19.80 -25.80 -17.97
CA ILE A 129 -20.58 -27.01 -17.64
C ILE A 129 -22.05 -26.88 -18.06
N GLU A 130 -22.65 -25.71 -17.90
CA GLU A 130 -24.05 -25.45 -18.24
C GLU A 130 -24.30 -25.36 -19.75
N ARG A 131 -23.28 -25.02 -20.54
CA ARG A 131 -23.38 -25.06 -22.01
C ARG A 131 -23.58 -26.50 -22.45
N GLN A 132 -24.74 -26.81 -23.03
CA GLN A 132 -24.94 -28.03 -23.82
C GLN A 132 -24.35 -27.81 -25.22
N PRO A 133 -23.17 -28.38 -25.54
CA PRO A 133 -22.61 -28.27 -26.88
C PRO A 133 -23.46 -29.06 -27.87
N THR A 134 -23.80 -28.44 -28.99
CA THR A 134 -24.65 -29.06 -30.03
C THR A 134 -23.85 -29.51 -31.25
N THR A 135 -22.62 -29.00 -31.41
CA THR A 135 -21.71 -29.36 -32.50
C THR A 135 -20.47 -30.09 -31.98
N MET A 136 -19.88 -30.96 -32.81
CA MET A 136 -18.70 -31.76 -32.43
C MET A 136 -17.48 -30.91 -32.06
N ASP A 137 -17.30 -29.75 -32.70
CA ASP A 137 -16.21 -28.81 -32.40
C ASP A 137 -16.41 -28.11 -31.04
N GLU A 138 -17.66 -27.77 -30.72
CA GLU A 138 -18.04 -27.24 -29.40
C GLU A 138 -17.79 -28.25 -28.28
N ILE A 139 -18.10 -29.54 -28.52
CA ILE A 139 -17.83 -30.62 -27.56
C ILE A 139 -16.33 -30.70 -27.26
N GLY A 140 -15.49 -30.68 -28.30
CA GLY A 140 -14.03 -30.74 -28.14
C GLY A 140 -13.47 -29.56 -27.34
N LYS A 141 -13.96 -28.35 -27.62
CA LYS A 141 -13.54 -27.12 -26.93
C LYS A 141 -14.01 -27.08 -25.47
N ALA A 142 -15.25 -27.48 -25.20
CA ALA A 142 -15.79 -27.57 -23.83
C ALA A 142 -15.04 -28.60 -22.99
N ASN A 143 -14.73 -29.77 -23.57
CA ASN A 143 -14.02 -30.83 -22.85
C ASN A 143 -12.57 -30.42 -22.50
N LYS A 144 -11.88 -29.72 -23.42
CA LYS A 144 -10.55 -29.17 -23.15
C LYS A 144 -10.57 -28.13 -22.03
N ALA A 145 -11.55 -27.23 -22.03
CA ALA A 145 -11.73 -26.23 -20.98
C ALA A 145 -12.06 -26.88 -19.62
N PHE A 146 -12.93 -27.89 -19.61
CA PHE A 146 -13.27 -28.65 -18.41
C PHE A 146 -12.06 -29.34 -17.79
N VAL A 147 -11.21 -29.99 -18.60
CA VAL A 147 -9.96 -30.61 -18.12
C VAL A 147 -9.03 -29.57 -17.49
N SER A 148 -8.89 -28.39 -18.11
CA SER A 148 -8.04 -27.32 -17.56
C SER A 148 -8.54 -26.77 -16.22
N TYR A 149 -9.86 -26.60 -16.04
CA TYR A 149 -10.41 -26.19 -14.75
C TYR A 149 -10.23 -27.28 -13.70
N ARG A 150 -10.45 -28.55 -14.06
CA ARG A 150 -10.23 -29.68 -13.17
C ARG A 150 -8.77 -29.79 -12.67
N GLU A 151 -7.81 -29.41 -13.50
CA GLU A 151 -6.39 -29.37 -13.13
C GLU A 151 -6.04 -28.18 -12.20
N GLN A 152 -6.77 -27.07 -12.30
CA GLN A 152 -6.58 -25.88 -11.45
C GLN A 152 -7.27 -26.02 -10.07
N LEU A 153 -8.32 -26.83 -9.99
CA LEU A 153 -9.07 -27.14 -8.76
C LEU A 153 -8.19 -27.50 -7.53
N PRO A 154 -7.22 -28.42 -7.62
CA PRO A 154 -6.35 -28.75 -6.48
C PRO A 154 -5.36 -27.63 -6.08
N ALA A 155 -5.17 -26.62 -6.92
CA ALA A 155 -4.39 -25.43 -6.56
C ALA A 155 -5.24 -24.45 -5.74
N PHE A 156 -6.51 -24.27 -6.11
CA PHE A 156 -7.48 -23.47 -5.36
C PHE A 156 -7.87 -24.12 -4.02
N GLU A 157 -8.04 -25.44 -3.96
CA GLU A 157 -8.29 -26.17 -2.71
C GLU A 157 -7.13 -26.00 -1.70
N ARG A 158 -5.89 -25.93 -2.19
CA ARG A 158 -4.72 -25.67 -1.34
C ARG A 158 -4.65 -24.25 -0.79
N GLN A 159 -5.35 -23.29 -1.40
CA GLN A 159 -5.44 -21.92 -0.87
C GLN A 159 -6.52 -21.78 0.23
N LEU A 160 -7.36 -22.80 0.40
CA LEU A 160 -8.43 -22.86 1.41
C LEU A 160 -8.02 -23.60 2.70
N GLN A 161 -6.94 -24.40 2.66
CA GLN A 161 -6.37 -25.11 3.82
C GLN A 161 -5.27 -24.29 4.48
#